data_AF-A0A0A9D2J5-F1
#
_entry.id   AF-A0A0A9D2J5-F1
#
_cell.length_a   1.000
_cell.length_b   1.000
_cell.length_c   1.000
_cell.angle_alpha   90.00
_cell.angle_beta   90.00
_cell.angle_gamma   90.00
#
_symmetry.space_group_name_H-M   'P 1'
#
loop_
_entity.id
_entity.type
_entity.pdbx_description
1 polymer ?
#
loop_
_entity_poly.entity_id
_entity_poly.type
_entity_poly.pdbx_seq_one_letter_code
_entity_poly.pdbx_strand_id
1 'polypeptide(L)'
;MDIITQLQEQLNEMSMVAVNTFGTLQRDAPPVRLSNSYPDPLNPNPSPDDASKPQAQTNPGAPPAPLQVQPPAPPQPPALDLSEHPKTMSHALVLAAKKFDALVAALPLSSEEDQLKRI
;
A
#
# COMPACT_ATOMS: atom_id res chain seq x y z
N MET A 1 7.47 9.94 -33.27
CA MET A 1 6.31 10.24 -32.40
C MET A 1 6.36 11.72 -32.09
N ASP A 2 5.21 12.40 -32.08
CA ASP A 2 5.14 13.81 -31.68
C ASP A 2 5.42 13.96 -30.17
N ILE A 3 5.94 15.11 -29.74
CA ILE A 3 6.27 15.36 -28.33
C ILE A 3 5.00 15.49 -27.46
N ILE A 4 3.89 15.97 -28.04
CA ILE A 4 2.60 16.05 -27.36
C ILE A 4 2.05 14.63 -27.14
N THR A 5 2.20 13.73 -28.11
CA THR A 5 1.84 12.31 -27.93
C THR A 5 2.66 11.65 -26.81
N GLN A 6 3.97 11.92 -26.76
CA GLN A 6 4.84 11.40 -25.70
C GLN A 6 4.46 11.95 -24.31
N LEU A 7 4.08 13.22 -24.20
CA LEU A 7 3.58 13.80 -22.94
C LEU A 7 2.29 13.13 -22.47
N GLN A 8 1.36 12.88 -23.37
CA GLN A 8 0.10 12.20 -23.04
C GLN A 8 0.35 10.76 -22.57
N GLU A 9 1.23 10.03 -23.25
CA GLU A 9 1.59 8.67 -22.86
C GLU A 9 2.32 8.65 -21.51
N GLN A 10 3.26 9.58 -21.28
CA GLN A 10 4.00 9.68 -20.01
C GLN A 10 3.08 10.04 -18.83
N LEU A 11 2.07 10.89 -19.04
CA LEU A 11 1.06 11.20 -18.02
C LEU A 11 0.18 10.00 -17.69
N ASN A 12 -0.18 9.21 -18.71
CA ASN A 12 -0.95 7.99 -18.51
C ASN A 12 -0.14 6.94 -17.73
N GLU A 13 1.13 6.74 -18.09
CA GLU A 13 2.06 5.88 -17.35
C GLU A 13 2.19 6.33 -15.88
N MET A 14 2.43 7.62 -15.65
CA MET A 14 2.57 8.17 -14.30
C MET A 14 1.29 7.97 -13.47
N SER A 15 0.13 8.11 -14.10
CA SER A 15 -1.17 7.87 -13.44
C SER A 15 -1.33 6.42 -13.03
N MET A 16 -1.01 5.46 -13.91
CA MET A 16 -1.06 4.04 -13.57
C MET A 16 -0.07 3.68 -12.46
N VAL A 17 1.17 4.17 -12.53
CA VAL A 17 2.19 3.93 -11.51
C VAL A 17 1.73 4.49 -10.16
N ALA A 18 1.22 5.73 -10.13
CA ALA A 18 0.74 6.36 -8.91
C ALA A 18 -0.42 5.58 -8.28
N VAL A 19 -1.49 5.30 -9.03
CA VAL A 19 -2.68 4.61 -8.50
C VAL A 19 -2.34 3.21 -7.99
N ASN A 20 -1.49 2.48 -8.70
CA ASN A 20 -1.04 1.16 -8.25
C ASN A 20 -0.15 1.25 -7.00
N THR A 21 0.72 2.25 -6.93
CA THR A 21 1.58 2.48 -5.76
C THR A 21 0.75 2.80 -4.52
N PHE A 22 -0.17 3.75 -4.61
CA PHE A 22 -1.03 4.14 -3.49
C PHE A 22 -2.04 3.05 -3.12
N GLY A 23 -2.59 2.35 -4.11
CA GLY A 23 -3.55 1.27 -3.88
C GLY A 23 -2.92 0.09 -3.16
N THR A 24 -1.71 -0.33 -3.56
CA THR A 24 -0.98 -1.41 -2.87
C THR A 24 -0.57 -1.00 -1.46
N LEU A 25 -0.12 0.24 -1.27
CA LEU A 25 0.18 0.77 0.06
C LEU A 25 -1.03 0.76 1.01
N GLN A 26 -2.20 1.17 0.53
CA GLN A 26 -3.41 1.19 1.37
C GLN A 26 -3.94 -0.20 1.66
N ARG A 27 -3.89 -1.11 0.69
CA ARG A 27 -4.42 -2.47 0.83
C ARG A 27 -3.53 -3.33 1.73
N ASP A 28 -2.23 -3.23 1.55
CA ASP A 28 -1.29 -4.15 2.17
C ASP A 28 -0.67 -3.57 3.46
N ALA A 29 -1.03 -2.35 3.89
CA ALA A 29 -0.55 -1.76 5.13
C ALA A 29 -1.03 -2.56 6.36
N PRO A 30 -0.11 -2.97 7.26
CA PRO A 30 -0.50 -3.63 8.49
C PRO A 30 -1.26 -2.64 9.40
N PRO A 31 -2.18 -3.13 10.25
CA PRO A 31 -2.87 -2.28 11.21
C PRO A 31 -1.86 -1.56 12.11
N VAL A 32 -1.92 -0.22 12.12
CA VAL A 32 -1.11 0.58 13.03
C VAL A 32 -1.63 0.36 14.45
N ARG A 33 -0.85 -0.36 15.27
CA ARG A 33 -1.12 -0.54 16.71
C ARG A 33 -0.41 0.60 17.46
N LEU A 34 -1.16 1.43 18.19
CA LEU A 34 -0.57 2.48 19.05
C LEU A 34 0.28 1.89 20.18
N SER A 35 0.01 0.65 20.58
CA SER A 35 0.74 -0.10 21.59
C SER A 35 0.40 -1.60 21.46
N ASN A 36 1.28 -2.49 21.93
CA ASN A 36 1.03 -3.93 21.95
C ASN A 36 -0.26 -4.33 22.68
N SER A 37 -0.74 -3.51 23.62
CA SER A 37 -1.93 -3.79 24.42
C SER A 37 -3.19 -3.05 23.95
N TYR A 38 -3.16 -2.37 22.80
CA TYR A 38 -4.38 -1.74 22.29
C TYR A 38 -5.35 -2.83 21.83
N PRO A 39 -6.63 -2.79 22.22
CA PRO A 39 -7.61 -3.78 21.77
C PRO A 39 -7.74 -3.74 20.25
N ASP A 40 -7.83 -4.88 19.59
CA ASP A 40 -8.14 -4.91 18.16
C ASP A 40 -9.64 -4.60 18.01
N PRO A 41 -10.04 -3.54 17.28
CA PRO A 41 -11.45 -3.21 17.11
C PRO A 41 -12.23 -4.32 16.40
N LEU A 42 -11.55 -5.21 15.67
CA LEU A 42 -12.13 -6.40 15.03
C LEU A 42 -12.06 -7.64 15.94
N ASN A 43 -11.34 -7.57 17.07
CA ASN A 43 -11.29 -8.62 18.08
C ASN A 43 -11.90 -8.10 19.40
N PRO A 44 -13.23 -8.15 19.56
CA PRO A 44 -13.97 -7.49 20.64
C PRO A 44 -13.71 -8.03 22.06
N ASN A 45 -12.68 -8.83 22.30
CA ASN A 45 -12.41 -9.39 23.62
C ASN A 45 -10.92 -9.44 23.99
N PRO A 46 -10.37 -8.38 24.61
CA PRO A 46 -9.41 -8.53 25.68
C PRO A 46 -10.20 -8.43 26.99
N SER A 47 -10.62 -9.57 27.56
CA SER A 47 -10.99 -9.55 28.97
C SER A 47 -9.72 -9.20 29.76
N PRO A 48 -9.74 -8.18 30.64
CA PRO A 48 -8.55 -7.69 31.35
C PRO A 48 -7.95 -8.65 32.40
N ASP A 49 -8.33 -9.93 32.41
CA ASP A 49 -7.89 -10.92 33.39
C ASP A 49 -6.70 -11.79 32.95
N ASP A 50 -6.23 -11.70 31.70
CA ASP A 50 -5.08 -12.48 31.20
C ASP A 50 -3.72 -11.78 31.42
N ALA A 51 -3.63 -10.82 32.35
CA ALA A 51 -2.35 -10.21 32.74
C ALA A 51 -1.79 -10.77 34.05
N SER A 52 -2.49 -11.69 34.73
CA SER A 52 -2.03 -12.21 36.02
C SER A 52 -2.65 -13.56 36.37
N LYS A 53 -2.06 -14.68 35.90
CA LYS A 53 -1.83 -15.86 36.76
C LYS A 53 -0.90 -16.89 36.10
N PRO A 54 -0.03 -17.57 36.89
CA PRO A 54 0.85 -18.61 36.37
C PRO A 54 0.05 -19.84 35.93
N GLN A 55 0.63 -20.56 34.97
CA GLN A 55 0.22 -21.88 34.51
C GLN A 55 -0.13 -22.85 35.67
N ALA A 56 -1.04 -23.77 35.35
CA ALA A 56 -1.42 -25.01 36.04
C ALA A 56 -2.47 -24.92 37.15
N GLN A 57 -3.71 -25.33 36.83
CA GLN A 57 -4.50 -26.17 37.75
C GLN A 57 -5.59 -26.97 37.01
N THR A 58 -5.44 -28.29 37.07
CA THR A 58 -6.40 -29.31 36.69
C THR A 58 -7.59 -29.30 37.66
N ASN A 59 -8.80 -28.99 37.18
CA ASN A 59 -10.04 -29.25 37.93
C ASN A 59 -10.86 -30.35 37.22
N PRO A 60 -11.01 -31.55 37.82
CA PRO A 60 -11.84 -32.63 37.30
C PRO A 60 -13.30 -32.38 37.72
N GLY A 61 -14.16 -31.91 36.81
CA GLY A 61 -15.59 -31.81 37.14
C GLY A 61 -16.50 -30.85 36.37
N ALA A 62 -16.14 -30.40 35.16
CA ALA A 62 -17.07 -29.65 34.31
C ALA A 62 -17.29 -30.40 32.97
N PRO A 63 -18.53 -30.48 32.46
CA PRO A 63 -18.83 -31.16 31.20
C PRO A 63 -18.07 -30.48 30.04
N PRO A 64 -17.63 -31.24 29.03
CA PRO A 64 -16.86 -30.68 27.94
C PRO A 64 -17.72 -29.67 27.17
N ALA A 65 -17.32 -28.40 27.16
CA ALA A 65 -17.82 -27.46 26.18
C ALA A 65 -17.38 -27.96 24.79
N PRO A 66 -18.26 -27.93 23.77
CA PRO A 66 -17.92 -28.41 22.44
C PRO A 66 -16.70 -27.63 21.92
N LEU A 67 -15.70 -28.39 21.47
CA LEU A 67 -14.54 -27.87 20.75
C LEU A 67 -15.05 -27.02 19.60
N GLN A 68 -14.97 -25.68 19.72
CA GLN A 68 -15.15 -24.83 18.56
C GLN A 68 -13.93 -25.05 17.67
N VAL A 69 -14.14 -25.84 16.62
CA VAL A 69 -13.20 -26.02 15.52
C VAL A 69 -13.07 -24.65 14.85
N GLN A 70 -12.09 -23.85 15.26
CA GLN A 70 -11.68 -22.68 14.48
C GLN A 70 -11.28 -23.21 13.10
N PRO A 71 -11.91 -22.73 12.01
CA PRO A 71 -11.45 -23.05 10.66
C PRO A 71 -9.97 -22.66 10.57
N PRO A 72 -9.12 -23.48 9.93
CA PRO A 72 -7.72 -23.10 9.72
C PRO A 72 -7.70 -21.73 9.06
N ALA A 73 -6.95 -20.79 9.66
CA ALA A 73 -6.75 -19.47 9.08
C ALA A 73 -6.33 -19.65 7.61
N PRO A 74 -6.96 -18.94 6.66
CA PRO A 74 -6.55 -19.01 5.27
C PRO A 74 -5.04 -18.73 5.20
N PRO A 75 -4.29 -19.46 4.34
CA PRO A 75 -2.86 -19.28 4.22
C PRO A 75 -2.58 -17.79 4.03
N GLN A 76 -1.88 -17.19 4.99
CA GLN A 76 -1.48 -15.80 4.86
C GLN A 76 -0.64 -15.70 3.59
N PRO A 77 -0.97 -14.77 2.66
CA PRO A 77 -0.13 -14.58 1.50
C PRO A 77 1.30 -14.32 1.97
N PRO A 78 2.33 -14.77 1.20
CA PRO A 78 3.71 -14.52 1.55
C PRO A 78 3.83 -13.04 1.89
N ALA A 79 4.34 -12.74 3.09
CA ALA A 79 4.50 -11.37 3.54
C ALA A 79 5.28 -10.64 2.45
N LEU A 80 4.59 -9.79 1.68
CA LEU A 80 5.25 -8.84 0.81
C LEU A 80 6.22 -8.09 1.70
N ASP A 81 7.46 -7.91 1.26
CA ASP A 81 8.37 -7.04 1.98
C ASP A 81 7.88 -5.60 1.77
N LEU A 82 6.92 -5.20 2.62
CA LEU A 82 6.24 -3.92 2.59
C LEU A 82 7.19 -2.76 2.86
N SER A 83 8.42 -3.03 3.28
CA SER A 83 9.46 -2.02 3.45
C SER A 83 10.10 -1.66 2.10
N GLU A 84 10.40 -2.67 1.27
CA GLU A 84 11.15 -2.51 0.02
C GLU A 84 10.25 -2.24 -1.19
N HIS A 85 9.05 -2.83 -1.21
CA HIS A 85 8.10 -2.67 -2.30
C HIS A 85 7.69 -1.20 -2.56
N PRO A 86 7.25 -0.42 -1.55
CA PRO A 86 6.89 0.98 -1.79
C PRO A 86 8.10 1.86 -2.13
N LYS A 87 9.30 1.47 -1.70
CA LYS A 87 10.53 2.19 -2.06
C LYS A 87 10.87 2.02 -3.54
N THR A 88 10.70 0.81 -4.07
CA THR A 88 10.86 0.53 -5.50
C THR A 88 9.81 1.26 -6.34
N MET A 89 8.55 1.24 -5.90
CA MET A 89 7.44 1.91 -6.59
C MET A 89 7.56 3.44 -6.57
N SER A 90 7.94 4.02 -5.43
CA SER A 90 8.19 5.46 -5.32
C SER A 90 9.37 5.90 -6.19
N HIS A 91 10.42 5.10 -6.29
CA HIS A 91 11.52 5.37 -7.23
C HIS A 91 11.04 5.37 -8.69
N ALA A 92 10.17 4.43 -9.07
CA ALA A 92 9.56 4.41 -10.40
C ALA A 92 8.73 5.69 -10.67
N LEU A 93 7.98 6.17 -9.69
CA LEU A 93 7.22 7.42 -9.80
C LEU A 93 8.13 8.64 -10.00
N VAL A 94 9.24 8.71 -9.26
CA VAL A 94 10.23 9.79 -9.39
C VAL A 94 10.86 9.78 -10.78
N LEU A 95 11.20 8.60 -11.32
CA LEU A 95 11.74 8.49 -12.67
C LEU A 95 10.72 8.91 -13.73
N ALA A 96 9.45 8.51 -13.59
CA ALA A 96 8.37 8.94 -14.48
C ALA A 96 8.17 10.45 -14.45
N ALA A 97 8.18 11.06 -13.26
CA ALA A 97 8.09 12.51 -13.09
C ALA A 97 9.27 13.25 -13.76
N LYS A 98 10.49 12.72 -13.62
CA LYS A 98 11.68 13.29 -14.29
C LYS A 98 11.60 13.19 -15.82
N LYS A 99 11.05 12.10 -16.37
CA LYS A 99 10.80 11.98 -17.81
C LYS A 99 9.76 12.98 -18.28
N PHE A 100 8.67 13.15 -17.52
CA PHE A 100 7.66 14.17 -17.81
C PHE A 100 8.26 15.57 -17.85
N ASP A 101 9.07 15.93 -16.85
CA ASP A 101 9.76 17.22 -16.80
C ASP A 101 10.66 17.45 -18.02
N ALA A 102 11.44 16.43 -18.42
CA ALA A 102 12.27 16.50 -19.62
C ALA A 102 11.45 16.69 -20.91
N LEU A 103 10.29 16.04 -21.02
CA LEU A 103 9.38 16.20 -22.15
C LEU A 103 8.73 17.60 -22.16
N VAL A 104 8.39 18.16 -21.00
CA VAL A 104 7.88 19.53 -20.88
C VAL A 104 8.96 20.54 -21.28
N ALA A 105 10.21 20.35 -20.84
CA ALA A 105 11.33 21.21 -21.20
C ALA A 105 11.69 21.15 -22.69
N ALA A 106 11.41 20.03 -23.36
CA ALA A 106 11.64 19.85 -24.78
C ALA A 106 10.48 20.38 -25.65
N LEU A 107 9.39 20.89 -25.05
CA LEU A 107 8.30 21.52 -25.81
C LEU A 107 8.86 22.68 -26.64
N PRO A 108 8.55 22.75 -27.94
CA PRO A 108 8.94 23.88 -28.76
C PRO A 108 8.21 25.14 -28.27
N LEU A 109 8.92 25.95 -27.48
CA LEU A 109 8.48 27.28 -27.02
C LEU A 109 8.58 28.30 -28.17
N SER A 110 7.94 28.02 -29.30
CA SER A 110 7.80 29.04 -30.33
C SER A 110 6.60 29.90 -29.95
N SER A 111 6.83 31.18 -29.69
CA SER A 111 5.77 32.19 -29.61
C SER A 111 4.84 32.02 -30.82
N GLU A 112 3.52 32.13 -30.65
CA GLU A 112 2.57 32.05 -31.78
C GLU A 112 3.01 32.98 -32.92
N GLU A 113 3.60 34.14 -32.57
CA GLU A 113 4.21 35.13 -33.46
C GLU A 113 5.34 34.58 -34.34
N ASP A 114 6.23 33.78 -33.75
CA ASP A 114 7.38 33.17 -34.43
C ASP A 114 6.96 31.98 -35.28
N GLN A 115 5.92 31.24 -34.84
CA GLN A 115 5.30 30.20 -35.66
C GLN A 115 4.60 30.83 -36.87
N LEU A 116 3.87 31.93 -36.68
CA LEU A 116 3.14 32.63 -37.73
C LEU A 116 4.06 33.32 -38.74
N LYS A 117 5.26 33.76 -38.34
CA LYS A 117 6.30 34.30 -39.25
C LYS A 117 6.99 33.23 -40.10
N ARG A 118 6.86 31.95 -39.74
CA ARG A 118 7.59 30.84 -40.37
C ARG A 118 6.74 30.07 -41.38
N ILE A 119 5.42 30.29 -41.38
CA ILE A 119 4.46 29.80 -42.38
C ILE A 119 4.27 30.80 -43.52
#